data_AF-A0AAV0V5N7-F1
#
_entry.id   AF-A0AAV0V5N7-F1
#
_cell.length_a   1.000
_cell.length_b   1.000
_cell.length_c   1.000
_cell.angle_alpha   90.00
_cell.angle_beta   90.00
_cell.angle_gamma   90.00
#
_symmetry.space_group_name_H-M   'P 1'
#
loop_
_entity.id
_entity.type
_entity.pdbx_description
1 polymer ?
#
loop_
_entity_poly.entity_id
_entity_poly.type
_entity_poly.pdbx_seq_one_letter_code
_entity_poly.pdbx_strand_id
1 'polypeptide(L)'
;MKPKDVLEMVRDWNGGIVLWIRYTELIRKEKGHKAFPVEKTLKLLDDRAPEKSDWYYVGMFDEMRKHEDVQELADTMQKLRYNQMIKEEGVDISQFARRVHTKEEPIISLKKDSPTYRAYRAFVLEYAAIASKDLQKATDHLLTTMRGDELAKYLIELEEYVRLFLRSGT
;
A
#
# COMPACT_ATOMS: atom_id res chain seq x y z
N MET A 1 -0.90 -16.47 -23.66
CA MET A 1 -1.03 -17.14 -22.35
C MET A 1 -1.91 -16.29 -21.45
N LYS A 2 -2.63 -16.83 -20.46
CA LYS A 2 -3.39 -15.97 -19.53
C LYS A 2 -2.47 -15.51 -18.40
N PRO A 3 -2.64 -14.30 -17.85
CA PRO A 3 -1.82 -13.82 -16.74
C PRO A 3 -1.78 -14.77 -15.54
N LYS A 4 -2.89 -15.42 -15.18
CA LYS A 4 -2.90 -16.42 -14.10
C LYS A 4 -1.94 -17.57 -14.36
N ASP A 5 -1.89 -18.07 -15.60
CA ASP A 5 -1.02 -19.20 -15.96
C ASP A 5 0.46 -18.79 -15.87
N VAL A 6 0.80 -17.59 -16.33
CA VAL A 6 2.17 -17.05 -16.23
C VAL A 6 2.57 -16.86 -14.76
N LEU A 7 1.65 -16.41 -13.90
CA LEU A 7 1.91 -16.26 -12.47
C LEU A 7 2.33 -17.58 -11.82
N GLU A 8 1.64 -18.67 -12.16
CA GLU A 8 1.99 -20.01 -11.67
C GLU A 8 3.34 -20.48 -12.21
N MET A 9 3.63 -20.24 -13.50
CA MET A 9 4.89 -20.65 -14.12
C MET A 9 6.13 -20.00 -13.49
N VAL A 10 6.02 -18.71 -13.18
CA VAL A 10 7.13 -17.93 -12.60
C VAL A 10 7.12 -17.95 -11.08
N ARG A 11 6.32 -18.85 -10.46
CA ARG A 11 6.03 -18.77 -9.03
C ARG A 11 7.27 -18.85 -8.17
N ASP A 12 8.12 -19.82 -8.48
CA ASP A 12 9.28 -20.16 -7.67
C ASP A 12 10.56 -19.51 -8.22
N TRP A 13 10.42 -18.60 -9.20
CA TRP A 13 11.55 -17.90 -9.83
C TRP A 13 11.96 -16.68 -9.01
N ASN A 14 13.26 -16.50 -8.81
CA ASN A 14 13.79 -15.25 -8.28
C ASN A 14 13.45 -14.10 -9.26
N GLY A 15 12.74 -13.08 -8.80
CA GLY A 15 12.21 -12.01 -9.65
C GLY A 15 10.98 -12.38 -10.50
N GLY A 16 10.39 -13.56 -10.30
CA GLY A 16 9.23 -14.03 -11.07
C GLY A 16 8.02 -13.12 -10.95
N ILE A 17 7.79 -12.52 -9.78
CA ILE A 17 6.71 -11.54 -9.57
C ILE A 17 6.90 -10.30 -10.47
N VAL A 18 8.11 -9.75 -10.54
CA VAL A 18 8.40 -8.58 -11.39
C VAL A 18 8.20 -8.94 -12.86
N LEU A 19 8.67 -10.12 -13.29
CA LEU A 19 8.46 -10.62 -14.65
C LEU A 19 6.96 -10.77 -14.98
N TRP A 20 6.19 -11.36 -14.07
CA TRP A 20 4.75 -11.48 -14.23
C TRP A 20 4.08 -10.12 -14.31
N ILE A 21 4.48 -9.16 -13.49
CA ILE A 21 3.93 -7.81 -13.51
C ILE A 21 4.19 -7.12 -14.86
N ARG A 22 5.43 -7.20 -15.38
CA ARG A 22 5.75 -6.71 -16.74
C ARG A 22 4.89 -7.38 -17.81
N TYR A 23 4.63 -8.67 -17.67
CA TYR A 23 3.72 -9.39 -18.56
C TYR A 23 2.29 -8.82 -18.50
N THR A 24 1.79 -8.46 -17.31
CA THR A 24 0.46 -7.86 -17.17
C THR A 24 0.36 -6.47 -17.80
N GLU A 25 1.42 -5.66 -17.69
CA GLU A 25 1.52 -4.36 -18.36
C GLU A 25 1.54 -4.49 -19.89
N LEU A 26 2.28 -5.46 -20.42
CA LEU A 26 2.27 -5.75 -21.86
C LEU A 26 0.86 -6.08 -22.35
N ILE A 27 0.13 -6.92 -21.61
CA ILE A 27 -1.27 -7.25 -21.95
C ILE A 27 -2.18 -6.02 -21.92
N ARG A 28 -2.01 -5.12 -20.95
CA ARG A 28 -2.78 -3.86 -20.89
C ARG A 28 -2.47 -2.95 -22.07
N LYS A 29 -1.20 -2.86 -22.46
CA LYS A 29 -0.76 -2.06 -23.60
C LYS A 29 -1.32 -2.60 -24.92
N GLU A 30 -1.34 -3.92 -25.09
CA GLU A 30 -1.80 -4.57 -26.33
C GLU A 30 -3.33 -4.64 -26.44
N LYS A 31 -4.03 -4.87 -25.33
CA LYS A 31 -5.47 -5.19 -25.31
C LYS A 31 -6.34 -4.14 -24.64
N GLY A 32 -5.71 -3.06 -24.15
CA GLY A 32 -6.34 -2.01 -23.38
C GLY A 32 -6.47 -2.34 -21.89
N HIS A 33 -6.49 -1.29 -21.06
CA HIS A 33 -6.56 -1.40 -19.60
C HIS A 33 -7.77 -2.21 -19.09
N LYS A 34 -8.88 -2.22 -19.82
CA LYS A 34 -10.10 -2.98 -19.46
C LYS A 34 -9.91 -4.50 -19.57
N ALA A 35 -8.98 -4.97 -20.41
CA ALA A 35 -8.75 -6.40 -20.58
C ALA A 35 -8.13 -7.06 -19.34
N PHE A 36 -7.33 -6.29 -18.60
CA PHE A 36 -6.67 -6.75 -17.39
C PHE A 36 -6.48 -5.61 -16.38
N PRO A 37 -7.53 -5.26 -15.61
CA PRO A 37 -7.49 -4.12 -14.69
C PRO A 37 -6.53 -4.37 -13.50
N VAL A 38 -6.11 -3.31 -12.82
CA VAL A 38 -5.10 -3.39 -11.73
C VAL A 38 -5.64 -4.17 -10.54
N GLU A 39 -6.93 -4.02 -10.23
CA GLU A 39 -7.66 -4.75 -9.21
C GLU A 39 -7.57 -6.27 -9.43
N LYS A 40 -7.58 -6.70 -10.70
CA LYS A 40 -7.41 -8.12 -11.06
C LYS A 40 -5.97 -8.60 -10.87
N THR A 41 -4.97 -7.74 -11.08
CA THR A 41 -3.57 -8.05 -10.72
C THR A 41 -3.44 -8.22 -9.22
N LEU A 42 -3.93 -7.26 -8.43
CA LEU A 42 -3.84 -7.32 -6.98
C LEU A 42 -4.54 -8.56 -6.43
N LYS A 43 -5.77 -8.84 -6.88
CA LYS A 43 -6.51 -10.05 -6.49
C LYS A 43 -5.74 -11.35 -6.79
N LEU A 44 -5.09 -11.46 -7.94
CA LEU A 44 -4.31 -12.67 -8.26
C LEU A 44 -3.08 -12.83 -7.37
N LEU A 45 -2.48 -11.73 -6.90
CA LEU A 45 -1.40 -11.80 -5.92
C LEU A 45 -1.92 -12.20 -4.54
N ASP A 46 -3.07 -11.65 -4.14
CA ASP A 46 -3.73 -12.00 -2.88
C ASP A 46 -4.13 -13.48 -2.86
N ASP A 47 -4.79 -13.97 -3.93
CA ASP A 47 -5.21 -15.36 -4.09
C ASP A 47 -4.03 -16.34 -4.07
N ARG A 48 -2.87 -15.91 -4.56
CA ARG A 48 -1.64 -16.72 -4.59
C ARG A 48 -1.00 -16.85 -3.22
N ALA A 49 -1.17 -15.84 -2.37
CA ALA A 49 -0.42 -15.73 -1.13
C ALA A 49 -1.34 -15.28 0.02
N PRO A 50 -2.45 -15.99 0.29
CA PRO A 50 -3.47 -15.55 1.24
C PRO A 50 -2.95 -15.48 2.67
N GLU A 51 -1.91 -16.26 2.99
CA GLU A 51 -1.27 -16.28 4.32
C GLU A 51 -0.14 -15.25 4.47
N LYS A 52 0.17 -14.45 3.44
CA LYS A 52 1.24 -13.46 3.53
C LYS A 52 0.79 -12.28 4.38
N SER A 53 1.60 -11.95 5.39
CA SER A 53 1.46 -10.76 6.23
C SER A 53 1.54 -9.47 5.40
N ASP A 54 0.96 -8.37 5.87
CA ASP A 54 1.06 -7.05 5.22
C ASP A 54 2.52 -6.61 4.97
N TRP A 55 3.47 -7.05 5.80
CA TRP A 55 4.91 -6.86 5.59
C TRP A 55 5.43 -7.40 4.25
N TYR A 56 4.87 -8.52 3.77
CA TYR A 56 5.22 -9.07 2.47
C TYR A 56 4.84 -8.12 1.32
N TYR A 57 3.64 -7.53 1.39
CA TYR A 57 3.19 -6.56 0.40
C TYR A 57 4.02 -5.28 0.44
N VAL A 58 4.45 -4.83 1.63
CA VAL A 58 5.40 -3.72 1.78
C VAL A 58 6.69 -4.01 1.01
N GLY A 59 7.30 -5.17 1.22
CA GLY A 59 8.51 -5.58 0.51
C GLY A 59 8.30 -5.72 -1.00
N MET A 60 7.18 -6.30 -1.41
CA MET A 60 6.84 -6.48 -2.83
C MET A 60 6.70 -5.14 -3.56
N PHE A 61 5.93 -4.19 -3.01
CA PHE A 61 5.78 -2.87 -3.62
C PHE A 61 7.10 -2.08 -3.60
N ASP A 62 7.89 -2.21 -2.54
CA ASP A 62 9.21 -1.58 -2.48
C ASP A 62 10.15 -2.11 -3.56
N GLU A 63 10.17 -3.42 -3.78
CA GLU A 63 10.96 -4.04 -4.85
C GLU A 63 10.51 -3.59 -6.23
N MET A 64 9.20 -3.56 -6.48
CA MET A 64 8.66 -3.07 -7.76
C MET A 64 9.06 -1.63 -8.05
N ARG A 65 9.06 -0.73 -7.06
CA ARG A 65 9.44 0.67 -7.25
C ARG A 65 10.90 0.87 -7.64
N LYS A 66 11.78 -0.12 -7.45
CA LYS A 66 13.17 -0.07 -7.93
C LYS A 66 13.27 -0.20 -9.44
N HIS A 67 12.18 -0.53 -10.12
CA HIS A 67 12.08 -0.67 -11.56
C HIS A 67 11.19 0.42 -12.14
N GLU A 68 11.79 1.37 -12.86
CA GLU A 68 11.09 2.53 -13.43
C GLU A 68 9.87 2.14 -14.28
N ASP A 69 9.94 1.01 -14.98
CA ASP A 69 8.90 0.53 -15.89
C ASP A 69 7.63 0.00 -15.20
N VAL A 70 7.68 -0.26 -13.89
CA VAL A 70 6.54 -0.79 -13.10
C VAL A 70 6.27 0.02 -11.83
N GLN A 71 6.94 1.15 -11.64
CA GLN A 71 6.80 1.99 -10.46
C GLN A 71 5.36 2.52 -10.29
N GLU A 72 4.75 3.06 -11.35
CA GLU A 72 3.39 3.60 -11.32
C GLU A 72 2.36 2.53 -10.96
N LEU A 73 2.56 1.31 -11.46
CA LEU A 73 1.71 0.17 -11.13
C LEU A 73 1.87 -0.23 -9.66
N ALA A 74 3.09 -0.21 -9.12
CA ALA A 74 3.35 -0.45 -7.70
C ALA A 74 2.58 0.53 -6.81
N ASP A 75 2.63 1.81 -7.14
CA ASP A 75 1.96 2.87 -6.39
C ASP A 75 0.43 2.74 -6.49
N THR A 76 -0.10 2.43 -7.67
CA THR A 76 -1.53 2.20 -7.88
C THR A 76 -2.02 0.98 -7.09
N MET A 77 -1.28 -0.12 -7.11
CA MET A 77 -1.64 -1.34 -6.37
C MET A 77 -1.55 -1.14 -4.86
N GLN A 78 -0.51 -0.47 -4.37
CA GLN A 78 -0.39 -0.15 -2.95
C GLN A 78 -1.58 0.70 -2.50
N LYS A 79 -1.92 1.73 -3.27
CA LYS A 79 -3.08 2.59 -3.01
C LYS A 79 -4.39 1.81 -2.96
N LEU A 80 -4.62 0.91 -3.92
CA LEU A 80 -5.82 0.07 -3.93
C LEU A 80 -5.88 -0.83 -2.69
N ARG A 81 -4.78 -1.52 -2.36
CA ARG A 81 -4.70 -2.38 -1.18
C ARG A 81 -4.97 -1.58 0.11
N TYR A 82 -4.39 -0.40 0.26
CA TYR A 82 -4.61 0.43 1.44
C TYR A 82 -6.06 0.92 1.53
N ASN A 83 -6.66 1.35 0.42
CA ASN A 83 -8.07 1.72 0.42
C ASN A 83 -8.98 0.54 0.81
N GLN A 84 -8.67 -0.67 0.36
CA GLN A 84 -9.36 -1.89 0.78
C GLN A 84 -9.22 -2.13 2.29
N MET A 85 -7.99 -2.08 2.81
CA MET A 85 -7.72 -2.24 4.24
C MET A 85 -8.49 -1.23 5.09
N ILE A 86 -8.55 0.03 4.66
CA ILE A 86 -9.19 1.10 5.43
C ILE A 86 -10.72 0.99 5.37
N LYS A 87 -11.30 0.83 4.17
CA LYS A 87 -12.75 0.89 3.96
C LYS A 87 -13.46 -0.43 4.20
N GLU A 88 -12.84 -1.55 3.86
CA GLU A 88 -13.46 -2.87 3.92
C GLU A 88 -13.01 -3.65 5.17
N GLU A 89 -11.73 -3.59 5.51
CA GLU A 89 -11.18 -4.31 6.68
C GLU A 89 -11.19 -3.47 7.97
N GLY A 90 -11.46 -2.16 7.89
CA GLY A 90 -11.51 -1.24 9.04
C GLY A 90 -10.15 -1.01 9.71
N VAL A 91 -9.06 -1.16 8.97
CA VAL A 91 -7.69 -0.99 9.49
C VAL A 91 -7.39 0.48 9.72
N ASP A 92 -6.99 0.79 10.95
CA ASP A 92 -6.52 2.11 11.35
C ASP A 92 -4.98 2.24 11.31
N ILE A 93 -4.48 3.47 11.53
CA ILE A 93 -3.05 3.79 11.48
C ILE A 93 -2.26 2.93 12.48
N SER A 94 -2.77 2.81 13.71
CA SER A 94 -2.14 2.05 14.79
C SER A 94 -2.10 0.54 14.51
N GLN A 95 -3.17 -0.01 13.94
CA GLN A 95 -3.22 -1.40 13.49
C GLN A 95 -2.24 -1.64 12.35
N PHE A 96 -2.23 -0.79 11.31
CA PHE A 96 -1.30 -0.93 10.20
C PHE A 96 0.15 -0.93 10.67
N ALA A 97 0.52 0.02 11.54
CA ALA A 97 1.86 0.09 12.14
C ALA A 97 2.28 -1.26 12.77
N ARG A 98 1.41 -1.87 13.58
CA ARG A 98 1.67 -3.17 14.23
C ARG A 98 1.79 -4.33 13.25
N ARG A 99 1.08 -4.28 12.10
CA ARG A 99 1.11 -5.33 11.08
C ARG A 99 2.39 -5.30 10.22
N VAL A 100 3.01 -4.13 10.07
CA VAL A 100 4.21 -3.95 9.23
C VAL A 100 5.49 -3.72 10.02
N HIS A 101 5.40 -3.48 11.34
CA HIS A 101 6.55 -3.24 12.20
C HIS A 101 6.30 -3.81 13.60
N THR A 102 7.05 -4.86 13.94
CA THR A 102 6.89 -5.62 15.19
C THR A 102 7.97 -5.31 16.23
N LYS A 103 8.89 -4.38 15.94
CA LYS A 103 9.98 -4.04 16.85
C LYS A 103 9.54 -3.04 17.92
N GLU A 104 10.33 -2.93 18.97
CA GLU A 104 10.06 -2.06 20.12
C GLU A 104 10.14 -0.57 19.77
N GLU A 105 10.99 -0.17 18.81
CA GLU A 105 11.05 1.23 18.41
C GLU A 105 9.78 1.69 17.66
N PRO A 106 9.26 2.90 17.90
CA PRO A 106 8.11 3.41 17.16
C PRO A 106 8.38 3.51 15.66
N ILE A 107 7.41 3.13 14.82
CA ILE A 107 7.56 3.20 13.36
C ILE A 107 7.91 4.62 12.85
N ILE A 108 7.47 5.65 13.56
CA ILE A 108 7.77 7.07 13.27
C ILE A 108 9.23 7.47 13.54
N SER A 109 10.00 6.65 14.26
CA SER A 109 11.44 6.85 14.51
C SER A 109 12.32 6.18 13.46
N LEU A 110 11.74 5.37 12.56
CA LEU A 110 12.48 4.74 11.49
C LEU A 110 13.02 5.77 10.50
N LYS A 111 14.12 5.42 9.82
CA LYS A 111 14.65 6.25 8.73
C LYS A 111 13.60 6.44 7.65
N LYS A 112 13.48 7.65 7.11
CA LYS A 112 12.46 8.02 6.12
C LYS A 112 12.58 7.24 4.80
N ASP A 113 13.78 6.80 4.47
CA ASP A 113 14.11 5.97 3.31
C ASP A 113 14.02 4.47 3.59
N SER A 114 13.56 4.05 4.77
CA SER A 114 13.26 2.64 5.01
C SER A 114 11.97 2.24 4.27
N PRO A 115 11.90 1.02 3.70
CA PRO A 115 10.68 0.51 3.08
C PRO A 115 9.47 0.56 4.03
N THR A 116 9.69 0.21 5.30
CA THR A 116 8.67 0.24 6.36
C THR A 116 8.11 1.64 6.57
N TYR A 117 8.97 2.65 6.74
CA TYR A 117 8.50 4.02 6.95
C TYR A 117 7.80 4.56 5.72
N ARG A 118 8.32 4.29 4.50
CA ARG A 118 7.64 4.69 3.25
C ARG A 118 6.24 4.10 3.15
N ALA A 119 6.11 2.81 3.44
CA ALA A 119 4.82 2.12 3.43
C ALA A 119 3.86 2.68 4.48
N TYR A 120 4.33 2.93 5.70
CA TYR A 120 3.57 3.57 6.77
C TYR A 120 3.10 4.97 6.40
N ARG A 121 4.01 5.81 5.89
CA ARG A 121 3.68 7.15 5.41
C ARG A 121 2.62 7.10 4.31
N ALA A 122 2.77 6.21 3.33
CA ALA A 122 1.80 6.05 2.26
C ALA A 122 0.42 5.61 2.80
N PHE A 123 0.39 4.70 3.80
CA PHE A 123 -0.86 4.29 4.44
C PHE A 123 -1.54 5.46 5.16
N VAL A 124 -0.80 6.21 5.98
CA VAL A 124 -1.33 7.38 6.70
C VAL A 124 -1.89 8.44 5.74
N LEU A 125 -1.22 8.65 4.60
CA LEU A 125 -1.70 9.58 3.57
C LEU A 125 -2.99 9.09 2.90
N GLU A 126 -3.12 7.80 2.61
CA GLU A 126 -4.38 7.25 2.08
C GLU A 126 -5.49 7.25 3.14
N TYR A 127 -5.16 7.05 4.42
CA TYR A 127 -6.09 7.15 5.54
C TYR A 127 -6.66 8.57 5.67
N ALA A 128 -5.81 9.59 5.61
CA ALA A 128 -6.25 10.99 5.58
C ALA A 128 -7.09 11.33 4.34
N ALA A 129 -6.75 10.75 3.18
CA ALA A 129 -7.44 10.99 1.92
C ALA A 129 -8.89 10.48 1.90
N ILE A 130 -9.23 9.54 2.79
CA ILE A 130 -10.62 9.08 2.98
C ILE A 130 -11.54 10.25 3.33
N ALA A 131 -11.09 11.12 4.23
CA ALA A 131 -11.89 12.26 4.66
C ALA A 131 -11.82 13.42 3.65
N SER A 132 -10.60 13.80 3.22
CA SER A 132 -10.45 14.80 2.15
C SER A 132 -9.04 14.86 1.57
N LYS A 133 -8.93 15.43 0.36
CA LYS A 133 -7.64 15.75 -0.26
C LYS A 133 -6.87 16.82 0.52
N ASP A 134 -7.55 17.75 1.18
CA ASP A 134 -6.89 18.80 1.95
C ASP A 134 -6.31 18.26 3.25
N LEU A 135 -7.00 17.32 3.90
CA LEU A 135 -6.45 16.61 5.05
C LEU A 135 -5.22 15.80 4.64
N GLN A 136 -5.26 15.08 3.51
CA GLN A 136 -4.09 14.36 3.00
C GLN A 136 -2.88 15.29 2.81
N LYS A 137 -3.06 16.47 2.21
CA LYS A 137 -1.97 17.45 2.02
C LYS A 137 -1.43 17.98 3.36
N ALA A 138 -2.32 18.29 4.30
CA ALA A 138 -1.94 18.73 5.64
C ALA A 138 -1.14 17.65 6.37
N THR A 139 -1.64 16.41 6.35
CA THR A 139 -0.95 15.23 6.89
C THR A 139 0.44 15.05 6.27
N ASP A 140 0.58 15.25 4.97
CA ASP A 140 1.88 15.13 4.30
C ASP A 140 2.90 16.18 4.79
N HIS A 141 2.45 17.42 4.89
CA HIS A 141 3.27 18.49 5.44
C HIS A 141 3.75 18.15 6.85
N LEU A 142 2.85 17.69 7.72
CA LEU A 142 3.16 17.34 9.10
C LEU A 142 4.08 16.12 9.24
N LEU A 143 3.90 15.08 8.43
CA LEU A 143 4.83 13.93 8.38
C LEU A 143 6.24 14.35 7.93
N THR A 144 6.35 15.47 7.23
CA THR A 144 7.64 16.03 6.82
C THR A 144 8.29 16.83 7.95
N THR A 145 7.51 17.70 8.62
CA THR A 145 8.00 18.71 9.57
C THR A 145 8.04 18.24 11.03
N MET A 146 7.07 17.46 11.50
CA MET A 146 6.96 17.00 12.89
C MET A 146 7.77 15.74 13.17
N ARG A 147 8.11 15.51 14.45
CA ARG A 147 8.83 14.32 14.93
C ARG A 147 8.36 13.93 16.33
N GLY A 148 8.66 12.69 16.73
CA GLY A 148 8.46 12.22 18.10
C GLY A 148 7.02 12.34 18.59
N ASP A 149 6.86 12.78 19.84
CA ASP A 149 5.58 12.80 20.54
C ASP A 149 4.54 13.73 19.91
N GLU A 150 4.95 14.83 19.29
CA GLU A 150 4.05 15.74 18.60
C GLU A 150 3.39 15.06 17.39
N LEU A 151 4.20 14.35 16.60
CA LEU A 151 3.70 13.57 15.47
C LEU A 151 2.80 12.44 15.96
N ALA A 152 3.15 11.77 17.06
CA ALA A 152 2.34 10.70 17.63
C ALA A 152 0.93 11.20 18.05
N LYS A 153 0.86 12.35 18.74
CA LYS A 153 -0.41 12.97 19.14
C LYS A 153 -1.28 13.31 17.93
N TYR A 154 -0.69 13.96 16.92
CA TYR A 154 -1.39 14.28 15.69
C TYR A 154 -1.98 13.03 14.99
N LEU A 155 -1.22 11.93 14.94
CA LEU A 155 -1.69 10.70 14.30
C LEU A 155 -2.87 10.07 15.03
N ILE A 156 -2.93 10.18 16.37
CA ILE A 156 -4.08 9.74 17.16
C ILE A 156 -5.30 10.58 16.83
N GLU A 157 -5.17 11.91 16.81
CA GLU A 157 -6.27 12.83 16.46
C GLU A 157 -6.78 12.60 15.03
N LEU A 158 -5.86 12.38 14.08
CA LEU A 158 -6.19 12.01 12.70
C LEU A 158 -6.99 10.69 12.65
N GLU A 159 -6.55 9.69 13.42
CA GLU A 159 -7.22 8.39 13.48
C GLU A 159 -8.67 8.53 13.95
N GLU A 160 -8.89 9.28 15.04
CA GLU A 160 -10.20 9.57 15.60
C GLU A 160 -11.09 10.35 14.63
N TYR A 161 -10.56 11.40 14.01
CA TYR A 161 -11.28 12.24 13.07
C TYR A 161 -11.81 11.43 11.87
N VAL A 162 -10.94 10.65 11.21
CA VAL A 162 -11.35 9.85 10.05
C VAL A 162 -12.30 8.71 10.46
N ARG A 163 -12.13 8.13 11.66
CA ARG A 163 -13.05 7.11 12.18
C ARG A 163 -14.47 7.68 12.38
N LEU A 164 -14.58 8.91 12.88
CA LEU A 164 -15.87 9.61 12.99
C LEU A 164 -16.46 9.91 11.61
N PHE A 165 -15.63 10.38 10.68
CA PHE A 165 -16.05 10.65 9.30
C PHE A 165 -16.66 9.41 8.63
N LEU A 166 -15.97 8.26 8.72
CA LEU A 166 -16.43 6.98 8.17
C LEU A 166 -17.77 6.52 8.77
N ARG A 167 -18.04 6.80 10.05
CA ARG A 167 -19.31 6.47 10.72
C ARG A 167 -20.45 7.41 10.36
N SER A 168 -20.15 8.65 10.01
CA SER A 168 -21.16 9.67 9.66
C SER A 168 -21.63 9.60 8.20
N GLY A 169 -20.92 8.86 7.35
CA GLY A 169 -21.22 8.70 5.92
C GLY A 169 -22.07 7.47 5.57
N THR A 170 -22.59 6.75 6.56
CA THR A 170 -23.57 5.65 6.44
C THR A 170 -24.92 6.08 6.96
#